data_AF-A0A956I5W6-F1
#
_entry.id   AF-A0A956I5W6-F1
#
_cell.length_a   1.000
_cell.length_b   1.000
_cell.length_c   1.000
_cell.angle_alpha   90.00
_cell.angle_beta   90.00
_cell.angle_gamma   90.00
#
_symmetry.space_group_name_H-M   'P 1'
#
loop_
_entity.id
_entity.type
_entity.pdbx_description
1 polymer ?
#
loop_
_entity_poly.entity_id
_entity_poly.type
_entity_poly.pdbx_seq_one_letter_code
_entity_poly.pdbx_strand_id
1 'polypeptide(L)' 'MPSEPTILAERFARRVRAELERRAEAGRPLSINRLADFAGLGRGYLSELLRLDKQPTLRTVEKIATALEMDPR' A
#
# COMPACT_ATOMS: atom_id res chain seq x y z
N MET A 1 -14.85 7.61 -17.39
CA MET A 1 -14.85 8.15 -16.02
C MET A 1 -14.48 7.02 -15.08
N PRO A 2 -13.43 7.12 -14.25
CA PRO A 2 -13.17 6.12 -13.21
C PRO A 2 -14.30 6.13 -12.18
N SER A 3 -14.67 4.97 -11.66
CA SER A 3 -15.70 4.82 -10.63
C SER A 3 -15.16 5.18 -9.23
N GLU A 4 -16.03 5.51 -8.29
CA GLU A 4 -15.66 5.89 -6.91
C GLU A 4 -14.77 4.85 -6.18
N PRO A 5 -15.00 3.53 -6.32
CA PRO A 5 -14.08 2.52 -5.77
C PRO A 5 -12.65 2.60 -6.34
N THR A 6 -12.51 3.03 -7.60
CA THR A 6 -11.20 3.25 -8.25
C THR A 6 -10.47 4.45 -7.63
N ILE A 7 -11.18 5.53 -7.28
CA ILE A 7 -10.60 6.71 -6.63
C ILE A 7 -10.02 6.34 -5.25
N LEU A 8 -10.70 5.47 -4.50
CA LEU A 8 -10.19 5.04 -3.18
C LEU A 8 -8.92 4.18 -3.31
N ALA A 9 -8.91 3.22 -4.24
CA ALA A 9 -7.74 2.39 -4.51
C ALA A 9 -6.53 3.25 -4.96
N GLU A 10 -6.76 4.22 -5.86
CA GLU A 10 -5.76 5.18 -6.30
C GLU A 10 -5.18 6.01 -5.16
N ARG A 11 -6.05 6.58 -4.32
CA ARG A 11 -5.64 7.39 -3.16
C ARG A 11 -4.81 6.57 -2.18
N PHE A 12 -5.23 5.33 -1.93
CA PHE A 12 -4.54 4.41 -1.05
C PHE A 12 -3.15 4.04 -1.60
N ALA A 13 -3.06 3.59 -2.85
CA ALA A 13 -1.79 3.23 -3.48
C ALA A 13 -0.81 4.41 -3.50
N ARG A 14 -1.30 5.62 -3.77
CA ARG A 14 -0.51 6.85 -3.71
C ARG A 14 0.03 7.13 -2.30
N ARG A 15 -0.79 6.97 -1.25
CA ARG A 15 -0.33 7.15 0.15
C ARG A 15 0.76 6.14 0.52
N VAL A 16 0.62 4.88 0.11
CA VAL A 16 1.64 3.86 0.34
C VAL A 16 2.95 4.22 -0.35
N ARG A 17 2.91 4.65 -1.62
CA ARG A 17 4.12 5.05 -2.36
C ARG A 17 4.82 6.24 -1.71
N ALA A 18 4.06 7.28 -1.35
CA ALA A 18 4.58 8.47 -0.68
C ALA A 18 5.23 8.12 0.68
N GLU A 19 4.67 7.18 1.43
CA GLU A 19 5.26 6.68 2.67
C GLU A 19 6.61 6.00 2.44
N LEU A 20 6.71 5.15 1.40
CA LEU A 20 7.96 4.47 1.06
C LEU A 20 9.04 5.45 0.62
N GLU A 21 8.67 6.47 -0.17
CA GLU A 21 9.57 7.57 -0.57
C GLU A 21 10.07 8.35 0.65
N ARG A 22 9.16 8.79 1.54
CA ARG A 22 9.52 9.49 2.78
C ARG A 22 10.46 8.67 3.66
N ARG A 23 10.23 7.36 3.78
CA ARG A 23 11.10 6.46 4.56
C ARG A 23 12.48 6.33 3.92
N ALA A 24 12.57 6.28 2.59
CA ALA A 24 13.84 6.25 1.88
C ALA A 24 14.63 7.55 2.09
N GLU A 25 13.98 8.72 2.00
CA GLU A 25 14.58 10.03 2.29
C GLU A 25 15.08 10.13 3.74
N ALA A 26 14.36 9.53 4.68
CA ALA A 26 14.74 9.46 6.09
C ALA A 26 15.83 8.39 6.40
N GLY A 27 16.47 7.79 5.39
CA GLY A 27 17.52 6.79 5.56
C GLY A 27 17.03 5.42 6.07
N ARG A 28 15.73 5.14 5.97
CA ARG A 28 15.08 3.89 6.42
C ARG A 28 14.29 3.22 5.28
N PRO A 29 14.92 2.94 4.11
CA PRO A 29 14.20 2.42 2.96
C PRO A 29 13.51 1.09 3.29
N LEU A 30 12.24 0.98 2.90
CA LEU A 30 11.46 -0.25 3.00
C LEU A 30 11.09 -0.70 1.58
N SER A 31 11.46 -1.93 1.21
CA SER A 31 11.06 -2.46 -0.09
C SER A 31 9.59 -2.91 -0.07
N ILE A 32 8.94 -2.86 -1.23
CA ILE A 32 7.57 -3.38 -1.40
C ILE A 32 7.49 -4.86 -0.97
N ASN A 33 8.52 -5.66 -1.27
CA ASN A 33 8.55 -7.06 -0.85
C ASN A 33 8.59 -7.21 0.67
N ARG A 34 9.40 -6.41 1.37
CA ARG A 34 9.46 -6.40 2.84
C ARG A 34 8.14 -5.93 3.44
N LEU A 35 7.51 -4.91 2.85
CA LEU A 35 6.18 -4.45 3.27
C LEU A 35 5.13 -5.56 3.10
N ALA A 36 5.14 -6.27 1.97
CA ALA A 36 4.25 -7.41 1.75
C ALA A 36 4.45 -8.51 2.80
N ASP A 37 5.71 -8.84 3.08
CA ASP A 37 6.07 -9.83 4.10
C ASP A 37 5.56 -9.40 5.50
N PHE A 38 5.75 -8.12 5.88
CA PHE A 38 5.24 -7.58 7.16
C PHE A 38 3.71 -7.52 7.25
N ALA A 39 3.04 -7.24 6.14
CA ALA A 39 1.59 -7.23 6.06
C ALA A 39 0.97 -8.64 5.99
N GLY A 40 1.79 -9.69 5.88
CA GLY A 40 1.33 -11.06 5.63
C GLY A 40 0.53 -11.15 4.34
N LEU A 41 1.05 -10.53 3.28
CA LEU A 41 0.49 -10.49 1.92
C LEU A 41 1.46 -11.11 0.93
N GLY A 42 0.93 -11.65 -0.17
CA GLY A 42 1.76 -12.07 -1.29
C GLY A 42 2.47 -10.87 -1.94
N ARG A 43 3.78 -11.00 -2.22
CA ARG A 43 4.58 -9.94 -2.85
C ARG A 43 4.02 -9.49 -4.20
N GLY A 44 3.60 -10.46 -5.04
CA GLY A 44 2.94 -10.18 -6.32
C GLY A 44 1.61 -9.46 -6.13
N TYR A 45 0.83 -9.84 -5.11
CA TYR A 45 -0.45 -9.21 -4.80
C TYR A 45 -0.29 -7.73 -4.40
N LEU A 46 0.69 -7.40 -3.55
CA LEU A 46 0.95 -5.99 -3.22
C LEU A 46 1.45 -5.19 -4.43
N SER A 47 2.26 -5.81 -5.30
CA SER A 47 2.73 -5.17 -6.54
C SER A 47 1.58 -4.87 -7.52
N GLU A 48 0.65 -5.80 -7.71
CA GLU A 48 -0.58 -5.62 -8.51
C GLU A 48 -1.48 -4.52 -7.92
N LEU A 49 -1.65 -4.51 -6.59
CA LEU A 49 -2.42 -3.50 -5.89
C LEU A 49 -1.85 -2.09 -6.12
N LEU A 50 -0.54 -1.93 -5.95
CA LEU A 50 0.10 -0.62 -6.15
C LEU A 50 0.08 -0.15 -7.61
N ARG A 51 -0.08 -1.07 -8.57
CA ARG A 51 -0.28 -0.77 -9.99
C ARG A 51 -1.75 -0.52 -10.37
N LEU A 52 -2.66 -0.65 -9.41
CA LEU A 52 -4.11 -0.53 -9.60
C LEU A 52 -4.73 -1.63 -10.46
N ASP A 53 -4.02 -2.75 -10.61
CA ASP A 53 -4.51 -3.94 -11.32
C ASP A 53 -5.59 -4.67 -10.50
N LYS A 54 -5.59 -4.46 -9.17
CA LYS A 54 -6.55 -5.05 -8.23
C LYS A 54 -7.04 -4.03 -7.21
N GLN A 55 -8.33 -4.07 -6.89
CA GLN A 55 -8.86 -3.30 -5.77
C GLN A 55 -8.52 -3.98 -4.43
N PRO A 56 -8.02 -3.21 -3.44
CA PRO A 56 -7.81 -3.75 -2.10
C PRO A 56 -9.14 -4.00 -1.40
N THR A 57 -9.19 -5.05 -0.59
CA THR A 57 -10.26 -5.18 0.42
C THR A 57 -9.97 -4.26 1.60
N LEU A 58 -10.97 -3.96 2.43
CA LEU A 58 -10.77 -3.21 3.68
C LEU A 58 -9.69 -3.87 4.56
N ARG A 59 -9.73 -5.20 4.70
CA ARG A 59 -8.71 -5.97 5.44
C ARG A 59 -7.31 -5.82 4.85
N THR A 60 -7.19 -5.69 3.53
CA THR A 60 -5.90 -5.44 2.86
C THR A 60 -5.38 -4.05 3.22
N VAL A 61 -6.24 -3.04 3.21
CA VAL A 61 -5.89 -1.66 3.61
C VAL A 61 -5.40 -1.64 5.07
N GLU A 62 -6.14 -2.27 5.99
CA GLU A 62 -5.77 -2.36 7.41
C GLU A 62 -4.40 -3.02 7.60
N LYS A 63 -4.15 -4.18 6.97
CA LYS A 63 -2.87 -4.89 7.07
C LYS A 63 -1.68 -4.04 6.62
N ILE A 64 -1.83 -3.35 5.50
CA ILE A 64 -0.76 -2.50 4.95
C ILE A 64 -0.56 -1.26 5.82
N ALA A 65 -1.64 -0.63 6.30
CA ALA A 65 -1.56 0.52 7.20
C ALA A 65 -0.85 0.13 8.51
N THR A 66 -1.23 -0.99 9.13
CA THR A 66 -0.54 -1.54 10.31
C THR A 66 0.93 -1.82 10.03
N ALA A 67 1.27 -2.46 8.91
CA ALA A 67 2.66 -2.75 8.55
C ALA A 67 3.51 -1.50 8.26
N LEU A 68 2.85 -0.38 7.90
CA LEU A 68 3.48 0.93 7.73
C LEU A 68 3.39 1.81 8.98
N GLU A 69 2.84 1.31 10.09
CA GLU A 69 2.59 2.09 11.30
C GLU A 69 1.79 3.39 11.00
N MET A 70 0.87 3.31 10.04
CA MET A 70 -0.02 4.38 9.63
C MET A 70 -1.41 4.15 10.21
N ASP A 71 -2.12 5.22 10.56
CA ASP A 71 -3.54 5.14 10.90
C ASP A 71 -4.35 4.86 9.61
N PRO A 72 -5.18 3.79 9.57
CA PRO A 72 -6.05 3.50 8.44
C PRO A 72 -7.29 4.40 8.32
N ARG A 73 -7.54 5.30 9.29
CA ARG A 73 -8.73 6.19 9.35
C ARG A 73 -8.63 7.43 8.46
#